data_AF-A0A927TJD7-F1
#
_entry.id   AF-A0A927TJD7-F1
#
_cell.length_a   1.000
_cell.length_b   1.000
_cell.length_c   1.000
_cell.angle_alpha   90.00
_cell.angle_beta   90.00
_cell.angle_gamma   90.00
#
_symmetry.space_group_name_H-M   'P 1'
#
loop_
_entity.id
_entity.type
_entity.pdbx_description
1 polymer ?
#
loop_
_entity_poly.entity_id
_entity_poly.type
_entity_poly.pdbx_seq_one_letter_code
_entity_poly.pdbx_strand_id
1 'polypeptide(L)'
;MNLTAFGNCMKRNREKHNITLDDLAQRTGLCKELLQAFEDGTQKPKASELKKISREINVPLLILKRGGGTVGFRGIGEDGKPVCDWREY
;
A
#
# COMPACT_ATOMS: atom_id res chain seq x y z
N MET A 1 -13.99 0.02 -6.07
CA MET A 1 -12.65 0.57 -5.76
C MET A 1 -12.56 1.88 -6.49
N ASN A 2 -12.32 2.97 -5.78
CA ASN A 2 -12.04 4.27 -6.38
C ASN A 2 -10.56 4.26 -6.80
N LEU A 3 -10.30 4.32 -8.12
CA LEU A 3 -8.94 4.16 -8.66
C LEU A 3 -8.04 5.35 -8.31
N THR A 4 -8.58 6.57 -8.33
CA THR A 4 -7.85 7.78 -7.94
C THR A 4 -7.43 7.73 -6.47
N ALA A 5 -8.33 7.33 -5.57
CA ALA A 5 -8.02 7.21 -4.14
C ALA A 5 -6.97 6.11 -3.88
N PHE A 6 -7.07 4.98 -4.58
CA PHE A 6 -6.06 3.92 -4.54
C PHE A 6 -4.69 4.40 -5.02
N GLY A 7 -4.62 5.05 -6.19
CA GLY A 7 -3.37 5.54 -6.77
C GLY A 7 -2.68 6.57 -5.88
N ASN A 8 -3.46 7.50 -5.31
CA ASN A 8 -2.96 8.46 -4.33
C ASN A 8 -2.43 7.78 -3.06
N CYS A 9 -3.14 6.77 -2.54
CA CYS A 9 -2.70 5.99 -1.38
C CYS A 9 -1.40 5.24 -1.66
N MET A 10 -1.29 4.62 -2.84
CA MET A 10 -0.09 3.94 -3.29
C MET A 10 1.11 4.89 -3.35
N LYS A 11 0.94 6.03 -4.03
CA LYS A 11 1.98 7.05 -4.16
C LYS A 11 2.44 7.59 -2.81
N ARG A 12 1.51 7.97 -1.94
CA ARG A 12 1.81 8.49 -0.60
C ARG A 12 2.62 7.50 0.23
N ASN A 13 2.23 6.23 0.29
CA ASN A 13 2.94 5.23 1.09
C ASN A 13 4.30 4.89 0.46
N ARG A 14 4.38 4.83 -0.88
CA ARG A 14 5.64 4.65 -1.58
C ARG A 14 6.65 5.75 -1.22
N GLU A 15 6.22 7.01 -1.27
CA GLU A 15 7.05 8.18 -0.91
C GLU A 15 7.42 8.18 0.58
N LYS A 16 6.48 7.84 1.47
CA LYS A 16 6.74 7.69 2.92
C LYS A 16 7.83 6.65 3.23
N HIS A 17 7.94 5.61 2.40
CA HIS A 17 8.97 4.58 2.51
C HIS A 17 10.22 4.85 1.66
N ASN A 18 10.34 6.02 1.03
CA ASN A 18 11.45 6.41 0.14
C ASN A 18 11.71 5.40 -0.99
N ILE A 19 10.66 4.78 -1.53
CA ILE A 19 10.76 3.81 -2.62
C ILE A 19 10.54 4.54 -3.95
N THR A 20 11.40 4.38 -4.95
CA THR A 20 11.13 4.92 -6.29
C THR A 20 10.22 4.00 -7.09
N LEU A 21 9.62 4.47 -8.19
CA LEU A 21 8.85 3.60 -9.08
C LEU A 21 9.74 2.52 -9.72
N ASP A 22 11.00 2.83 -10.01
CA ASP A 22 11.97 1.87 -10.52
C ASP A 22 12.29 0.78 -9.49
N ASP A 23 12.50 1.17 -8.22
CA ASP A 23 12.71 0.19 -7.14
C ASP A 23 11.50 -0.71 -6.93
N LEU A 24 10.30 -0.12 -6.95
CA LEU A 24 9.06 -0.88 -6.79
C LEU A 24 8.85 -1.84 -7.96
N ALA A 25 9.19 -1.43 -9.18
CA ALA A 25 9.18 -2.26 -10.37
C ALA A 25 10.10 -3.47 -10.21
N GLN A 26 11.34 -3.25 -9.76
CA GLN A 26 12.31 -4.32 -9.53
C GLN A 26 11.84 -5.31 -8.45
N ARG A 27 11.31 -4.80 -7.32
CA ARG A 27 10.87 -5.64 -6.20
C ARG A 27 9.61 -6.45 -6.52
N THR A 28 8.66 -5.85 -7.24
CA THR A 28 7.38 -6.51 -7.58
C THR A 28 7.48 -7.37 -8.86
N GLY A 29 8.49 -7.12 -9.69
CA GLY A 29 8.61 -7.67 -11.05
C GLY A 29 7.51 -7.15 -11.98
N LEU A 30 7.03 -5.92 -11.77
CA LEU A 30 6.03 -5.26 -12.61
C LEU A 30 6.71 -4.15 -13.42
N CYS A 31 6.16 -3.82 -14.59
CA CYS A 31 6.68 -2.72 -15.40
C CYS A 31 6.43 -1.37 -14.72
N LYS A 32 7.36 -0.43 -14.90
CA LYS A 32 7.25 0.92 -14.35
C LYS A 32 6.01 1.65 -14.86
N GLU A 33 5.74 1.52 -16.14
CA GLU A 33 4.59 2.15 -16.82
C GLU A 33 3.28 1.64 -16.23
N LEU A 34 3.23 0.36 -15.86
CA LEU A 34 2.07 -0.25 -15.23
C LEU A 34 1.87 0.29 -13.80
N LEU A 35 2.95 0.45 -13.03
CA LEU A 35 2.90 1.05 -11.70
C LEU A 35 2.49 2.54 -11.77
N GLN A 36 2.97 3.28 -12.78
CA GLN A 36 2.54 4.66 -13.03
C GLN A 36 1.05 4.72 -13.35
N ALA A 37 0.55 3.85 -14.23
CA ALA A 37 -0.88 3.78 -14.55
C ALA A 37 -1.76 3.44 -13.33
N PHE A 38 -1.22 2.68 -12.38
CA PHE A 38 -1.87 2.41 -11.09
C PHE A 38 -1.90 3.64 -10.19
N GLU A 39 -0.79 4.39 -10.08
CA GLU A 39 -0.72 5.64 -9.31
C GLU A 39 -1.63 6.73 -9.90
N ASP A 40 -1.71 6.81 -11.24
CA ASP A 40 -2.57 7.77 -11.94
C ASP A 40 -4.06 7.36 -11.92
N GLY A 41 -4.35 6.12 -11.50
CA GLY A 41 -5.71 5.57 -11.45
C GLY A 41 -6.33 5.29 -12.83
N THR A 42 -5.51 5.25 -13.88
CA THR A 42 -5.95 4.97 -15.26
C THR A 42 -6.16 3.48 -15.50
N GLN A 43 -5.43 2.63 -14.76
CA GLN A 43 -5.55 1.18 -14.87
C GLN A 43 -5.88 0.52 -13.52
N LYS A 44 -6.76 -0.48 -13.58
CA LYS A 44 -7.12 -1.30 -12.41
C LYS A 44 -6.13 -2.48 -12.26
N PRO A 45 -5.50 -2.65 -11.08
CA PRO A 45 -4.62 -3.78 -10.83
C PRO A 45 -5.40 -5.09 -10.64
N LYS A 46 -4.76 -6.20 -11.02
CA LYS A 46 -5.21 -7.57 -10.72
C LYS A 46 -4.96 -7.90 -9.25
N ALA A 47 -5.66 -8.92 -8.75
CA ALA A 47 -5.50 -9.34 -7.36
C ALA A 47 -4.07 -9.79 -7.01
N SER A 48 -3.35 -10.39 -7.96
CA SER A 48 -1.94 -10.78 -7.79
C SER A 48 -1.01 -9.56 -7.69
N GLU A 49 -1.19 -8.57 -8.56
CA GLU A 49 -0.44 -7.32 -8.58
C GLU A 49 -0.66 -6.53 -7.29
N LEU A 50 -1.92 -6.40 -6.86
CA LEU A 50 -2.29 -5.69 -5.64
C LEU A 50 -1.61 -6.31 -4.39
N LYS A 51 -1.52 -7.64 -4.32
CA LYS A 51 -0.83 -8.35 -3.23
C LYS A 51 0.67 -8.08 -3.22
N LYS A 52 1.31 -8.06 -4.39
CA LYS A 52 2.74 -7.74 -4.51
C LYS A 52 3.02 -6.31 -4.05
N ILE A 53 2.26 -5.35 -4.58
CA ILE A 53 2.42 -3.93 -4.23
C ILE A 53 2.22 -3.72 -2.73
N SER A 54 1.11 -4.23 -2.17
CA SER A 54 0.77 -4.16 -0.75
C SER A 54 1.89 -4.63 0.17
N ARG A 55 2.58 -5.72 -0.20
CA ARG A 55 3.71 -6.26 0.56
C ARG A 55 4.92 -5.32 0.52
N GLU A 56 5.28 -4.81 -0.65
CA GLU A 56 6.48 -3.98 -0.81
C GLU A 56 6.35 -2.59 -0.17
N ILE A 57 5.15 -1.98 -0.20
CA ILE A 57 4.91 -0.68 0.42
C ILE A 57 4.40 -0.78 1.87
N ASN A 58 4.35 -1.99 2.44
CA ASN A 58 3.91 -2.27 3.81
C ASN A 58 2.53 -1.70 4.19
N VAL A 59 1.58 -1.75 3.24
CA VAL A 59 0.20 -1.31 3.46
C VAL A 59 -0.73 -2.52 3.43
N PRO A 60 -1.61 -2.72 4.41
CA PRO A 60 -2.59 -3.80 4.37
C PRO A 60 -3.44 -3.76 3.11
N LEU A 61 -3.60 -4.92 2.45
CA LEU A 61 -4.27 -5.04 1.15
C LEU A 61 -5.66 -4.39 1.12
N LEU A 62 -6.43 -4.55 2.20
CA LEU A 62 -7.77 -3.98 2.32
C LEU A 62 -7.75 -2.45 2.30
N ILE A 63 -6.75 -1.85 2.96
CA ILE A 63 -6.61 -0.40 3.07
C ILE A 63 -6.12 0.19 1.77
N LEU A 64 -5.12 -0.44 1.16
CA LEU A 64 -4.66 -0.06 -0.17
C LEU A 64 -5.83 -0.08 -1.17
N LYS A 65 -6.59 -1.18 -1.24
CA LYS A 65 -7.76 -1.33 -2.12
C LYS A 65 -8.85 -0.28 -1.89
N ARG A 66 -9.01 0.17 -0.64
CA ARG A 66 -9.99 1.19 -0.25
C ARG A 66 -9.54 2.60 -0.67
N GLY A 67 -8.24 2.84 -0.75
CA GLY A 67 -7.64 4.14 -0.99
C GLY A 67 -7.16 4.84 0.29
N GLY A 68 -6.75 4.06 1.30
CA GLY A 68 -6.23 4.57 2.57
C GLY A 68 -7.19 4.44 3.75
N GLY A 69 -6.71 4.88 4.91
CA GLY A 69 -7.48 4.94 6.16
C GLY A 69 -6.70 4.46 7.38
N THR A 70 -7.38 4.46 8.52
CA THR A 70 -6.79 4.07 9.81
C THR A 70 -7.07 2.61 10.13
N VAL A 71 -6.05 1.87 10.57
CA VAL A 71 -6.18 0.51 11.10
C VAL A 71 -5.72 0.50 12.54
N GLY A 72 -6.56 -0.04 13.41
CA GLY A 72 -6.18 -0.38 14.77
C GLY A 72 -5.55 -1.77 14.79
N PHE A 73 -4.29 -1.84 15.20
CA PHE A 73 -3.62 -3.09 15.52
C PHE A 73 -3.78 -3.35 17.01
N ARG A 74 -4.51 -4.42 17.34
CA ARG A 74 -4.54 -4.93 18.70
C ARG A 74 -3.39 -5.92 18.87
N GLY A 75 -2.49 -5.62 19.80
CA GLY A 75 -1.36 -6.47 20.16
C GLY A 75 -1.26 -6.63 21.67
N ILE A 76 -0.27 -7.42 22.09
CA ILE A 76 0.16 -7.50 23.48
C ILE A 76 1.51 -6.78 23.57
N GLY A 77 1.61 -5.79 24.44
CA GLY A 77 2.86 -5.07 24.72
C GLY A 77 3.87 -5.96 25.43
N GLU A 78 5.12 -5.50 25.50
CA GLU A 78 6.19 -6.23 26.23
C GLU A 78 5.87 -6.40 27.72
N ASP A 79 5.02 -5.54 28.27
CA ASP A 79 4.50 -5.59 29.64
C ASP A 79 3.32 -6.57 29.82
N GLY A 80 2.95 -7.31 28.78
CA GLY A 80 1.83 -8.24 28.78
C GLY A 80 0.45 -7.59 28.70
N LYS A 81 0.36 -6.25 28.57
CA LYS A 81 -0.93 -5.55 28.49
C LYS A 81 -1.42 -5.45 27.05
N PRO A 82 -2.74 -5.46 26.83
CA PRO A 82 -3.30 -5.20 25.50
C PRO A 82 -2.99 -3.76 25.07
N VAL A 83 -2.38 -3.62 23.90
CA VAL A 83 -2.10 -2.33 23.27
C VAL A 83 -2.93 -2.21 22.00
N CYS A 84 -3.52 -1.04 21.78
CA CYS A 84 -4.17 -0.68 20.54
C CYS A 84 -3.32 0.41 19.86
N ASP A 85 -2.64 0.06 18.78
CA ASP A 85 -1.85 1.00 17.97
C ASP A 85 -2.65 1.37 16.72
N TRP A 86 -2.97 2.65 16.57
CA TRP A 86 -3.70 3.15 15.41
C TRP A 86 -2.73 3.69 14.39
N ARG A 87 -2.69 3.06 13.21
CA ARG A 87 -1.81 3.49 12.10
C ARG A 87 -2.64 4.02 10.95
N GLU A 88 -2.23 5.16 10.43
CA GLU A 88 -2.76 5.72 9.20
C GLU A 88 -1.89 5.30 8.01
N TYR A 89 -2.57 4.82 6.97
CA TYR A 89 -1.99 4.45 5.68
C TYR A 89 -2.62 5.28 4.57
#